data_AF-A0A822Z1J8-F1
#
_entry.id   AF-A0A822Z1J8-F1
#
_cell.length_a   1.000
_cell.length_b   1.000
_cell.length_c   1.000
_cell.angle_alpha   90.00
_cell.angle_beta   90.00
_cell.angle_gamma   90.00
#
_symmetry.space_group_name_H-M   'P 1'
#
loop_
_entity.id
_entity.type
_entity.pdbx_description
1 polymer ?
#
loop_
_entity_poly.entity_id
_entity_poly.type
_entity_poly.pdbx_seq_one_letter_code
_entity_poly.pdbx_strand_id
1 'polypeptide(L)'
;MAPPAGEGGAAQTRGPGRGQAQQQQPGFGQTLTGIIRIAVFWYFASKFFSPKRGPSEPSQLMSNLFNKAEPLDMWVYLSENEKFNDFTNEGALIWHEANIPYAVWGPGSSRFYSLKYVPSEAVKNNGSLYAHAFFARSGYPPDPKDPEYQPYAAFGRTHSVVTYLPKSKADKRKSLLGNSKGSEEVEVPPEVNEETQDDSKDDGPTEWVSFWKPNITINLVDDFTGYI
;
A
#
# COMPACT_ATOMS: atom_id res chain seq x y z
N MET A 1 84.19 23.88 -22.94
CA MET A 1 85.44 24.34 -22.29
C MET A 1 85.05 25.20 -21.08
N ALA A 2 85.50 24.81 -19.89
CA ALA A 2 85.37 25.48 -18.58
C ALA A 2 86.50 26.56 -18.42
N PRO A 3 86.75 27.26 -17.27
CA PRO A 3 86.47 26.96 -15.84
C PRO A 3 86.19 28.23 -14.93
N PRO A 4 86.59 28.34 -13.63
CA PRO A 4 85.91 27.86 -12.40
C PRO A 4 85.87 28.87 -11.19
N ALA A 5 85.37 28.42 -10.01
CA ALA A 5 85.74 28.71 -8.58
C ALA A 5 85.92 30.18 -8.09
N GLY A 6 85.73 30.62 -6.84
CA GLY A 6 85.55 30.06 -5.50
C GLY A 6 86.06 31.10 -4.45
N GLU A 7 85.44 31.12 -3.27
CA GLU A 7 85.96 31.55 -1.93
C GLU A 7 86.26 33.01 -1.50
N GLY A 8 85.94 33.28 -0.22
CA GLY A 8 86.56 34.27 0.71
C GLY A 8 85.73 35.54 0.99
N GLY A 9 85.44 36.04 2.19
CA GLY A 9 85.83 35.71 3.58
C GLY A 9 86.05 36.99 4.42
N ALA A 10 85.30 37.16 5.54
CA ALA A 10 85.55 38.01 6.74
C ALA A 10 85.61 39.58 6.57
N ALA A 11 85.34 40.47 7.55
CA ALA A 11 85.29 40.40 9.01
C ALA A 11 84.55 41.61 9.67
N GLN A 12 83.83 41.32 10.76
CA GLN A 12 83.84 41.94 12.12
C GLN A 12 83.67 43.45 12.40
N THR A 13 82.79 43.76 13.37
CA THR A 13 83.10 44.35 14.72
C THR A 13 81.81 44.42 15.58
N ARG A 14 81.68 43.68 16.70
CA ARG A 14 81.89 44.03 18.14
C ARG A 14 81.06 45.25 18.62
N GLY A 15 80.26 45.26 19.69
CA GLY A 15 79.97 44.41 20.87
C GLY A 15 79.02 45.20 21.81
N PRO A 16 78.99 45.01 23.14
CA PRO A 16 78.36 43.92 23.90
C PRO A 16 77.29 44.41 24.93
N GLY A 17 76.45 43.50 25.44
CA GLY A 17 75.58 43.78 26.60
C GLY A 17 74.87 42.55 27.14
N ARG A 18 75.47 41.90 28.15
CA ARG A 18 74.91 40.81 28.96
C ARG A 18 73.96 41.34 30.03
N GLY A 19 72.93 40.55 30.38
CA GLY A 19 72.12 40.68 31.59
C GLY A 19 70.81 39.91 31.43
N GLN A 20 70.83 38.59 31.65
CA GLN A 20 70.27 37.92 32.84
C GLN A 20 68.74 37.91 32.93
N ALA A 21 68.27 36.69 33.19
CA ALA A 21 66.90 36.26 33.38
C ALA A 21 66.06 37.17 34.27
N GLN A 22 64.78 37.32 33.88
CA GLN A 22 63.71 37.27 34.86
C GLN A 22 62.57 36.41 34.32
N GLN A 23 62.56 35.18 34.81
CA GLN A 23 61.37 34.37 34.97
C GLN A 23 60.45 35.08 35.98
N GLN A 24 59.13 34.88 35.80
CA GLN A 24 58.00 35.39 36.58
C GLN A 24 57.42 36.71 36.03
N GLN A 25 56.14 36.81 35.70
CA GLN A 25 55.01 36.14 36.35
C GLN A 25 53.86 35.88 35.36
N PRO A 26 53.18 34.73 35.49
CA PRO A 26 51.86 34.53 34.92
C PRO A 26 50.90 35.52 35.58
N GLY A 27 50.36 36.45 34.78
CA GLY A 27 49.25 37.31 35.18
C GLY A 27 47.97 36.48 35.29
N PHE A 28 47.90 35.68 36.35
CA PHE A 28 46.72 35.00 36.85
C PHE A 28 45.76 36.09 37.35
N GLY A 29 45.03 36.71 36.43
CA GLY A 29 44.23 37.89 36.75
C GLY A 29 43.23 38.20 35.66
N GLN A 30 42.07 37.55 35.77
CA GLN A 30 40.80 38.03 35.24
C GLN A 30 40.71 37.94 33.70
N THR A 31 39.86 37.09 33.16
CA THR A 31 38.43 37.37 33.22
C THR A 31 37.64 36.15 32.73
N LEU A 32 36.57 35.78 33.41
CA LEU A 32 35.52 34.91 32.85
C LEU A 32 35.10 35.38 31.43
N THR A 33 35.25 36.67 31.11
CA THR A 33 34.92 37.25 29.81
C THR A 33 35.80 36.74 28.66
N GLY A 34 37.02 36.27 28.90
CA GLY A 34 37.87 35.68 27.85
C GLY A 34 37.37 34.32 27.36
N ILE A 35 36.94 33.46 28.28
CA ILE A 35 36.37 32.13 27.97
C ILE A 35 34.96 32.30 27.38
N ILE A 36 34.17 33.24 27.91
CA ILE A 36 32.84 33.57 27.35
C ILE A 36 32.98 34.07 25.90
N ARG A 37 33.97 34.91 25.58
CA ARG A 37 34.18 35.37 24.20
C ARG A 37 34.55 34.22 23.25
N ILE A 38 35.38 33.28 23.68
CA ILE A 38 35.72 32.09 22.88
C ILE A 38 34.50 31.19 22.70
N ALA A 39 33.70 30.96 23.74
CA ALA A 39 32.47 30.16 23.67
C ALA A 39 31.39 30.82 22.79
N VAL A 40 31.26 32.14 22.85
CA VAL A 40 30.34 32.92 22.00
C VAL A 40 30.82 32.90 20.54
N PHE A 41 32.13 33.07 20.28
CA PHE A 41 32.69 32.95 18.94
C PHE A 41 32.49 31.54 18.38
N TRP A 42 32.68 30.49 19.19
CA TRP A 42 32.46 29.10 18.78
C TRP A 42 30.97 28.79 18.55
N TYR A 43 30.08 29.35 19.36
CA TYR A 43 28.63 29.26 19.18
C TYR A 43 28.18 29.91 17.87
N PHE A 44 28.63 31.14 17.57
CA PHE A 44 28.32 31.79 16.28
C PHE A 44 29.01 31.11 15.11
N ALA A 45 30.26 30.66 15.24
CA ALA A 45 30.95 29.91 14.20
C ALA A 45 30.24 28.57 13.89
N SER A 46 29.71 27.86 14.89
CA SER A 46 28.93 26.63 14.67
C SER A 46 27.61 26.87 13.92
N LYS A 47 27.02 28.07 14.07
CA LYS A 47 25.82 28.51 13.35
C LYS A 47 26.08 28.90 11.89
N PHE A 48 27.28 29.38 11.55
CA PHE A 48 27.65 29.78 10.17
C PHE A 48 28.49 28.74 9.43
N PHE A 49 29.20 27.86 10.14
CA PHE A 49 29.99 26.74 9.61
C PHE A 49 29.37 25.41 10.05
N SER A 50 28.06 25.26 9.86
CA SER A 50 27.46 23.93 9.91
C SER A 50 28.16 23.04 8.88
N PRO A 51 28.58 21.80 9.24
CA PRO A 51 29.17 20.90 8.27
C PRO A 51 28.19 20.79 7.10
N LYS A 52 28.68 21.01 5.89
CA LYS A 52 27.88 20.87 4.67
C LYS A 52 27.15 19.53 4.80
N ARG A 53 25.81 19.58 4.80
CA ARG A 53 24.99 18.38 4.62
C ARG A 53 25.63 17.63 3.46
N GLY A 54 25.95 16.35 3.68
CA GLY A 54 26.40 15.46 2.61
C GLY A 54 25.47 15.57 1.40
N PRO A 55 25.91 15.14 0.21
CA PRO A 55 25.13 15.26 -1.02
C PRO A 55 23.69 14.85 -0.70
N SER A 56 22.77 15.78 -0.96
CA SER A 56 21.34 15.64 -0.71
C SER A 56 20.93 14.19 -0.88
N GLU A 57 20.43 13.57 0.20
CA GLU A 57 19.77 12.28 0.06
C GLU A 57 18.83 12.36 -1.13
N PRO A 58 18.86 11.36 -2.04
CA PRO A 58 18.03 11.41 -3.22
C PRO A 58 16.62 11.70 -2.75
N SER A 59 16.07 12.80 -3.27
CA SER A 59 14.71 13.29 -3.08
C SER A 59 13.81 12.17 -2.59
N GLN A 60 13.28 12.26 -1.36
CA GLN A 60 12.43 11.25 -0.71
C GLN A 60 11.63 10.49 -1.76
N LEU A 61 12.17 9.33 -2.16
CA LEU A 61 11.50 8.47 -3.11
C LEU A 61 10.17 8.11 -2.46
N MET A 62 9.08 8.28 -3.21
CA MET A 62 7.76 7.85 -2.75
C MET A 62 7.90 6.39 -2.34
N SER A 63 7.57 6.09 -1.08
CA SER A 63 7.65 4.75 -0.52
C SER A 63 6.25 4.20 -0.29
N ASN A 64 6.12 2.88 -0.39
CA ASN A 64 4.85 2.22 -0.12
C ASN A 64 4.45 2.40 1.34
N LEU A 65 3.15 2.51 1.55
CA LEU A 65 2.58 2.63 2.90
C LEU A 65 2.76 1.34 3.71
N PHE A 66 2.77 0.19 3.03
CA PHE A 66 3.00 -1.13 3.61
C PHE A 66 4.32 -1.70 3.12
N ASN A 67 5.08 -2.30 4.03
CA ASN A 67 6.34 -2.93 3.71
C ASN A 67 6.11 -4.38 3.27
N LYS A 68 7.03 -4.88 2.45
CA LYS A 68 7.03 -6.30 2.07
C LYS A 68 7.13 -7.19 3.32
N ALA A 69 6.35 -8.27 3.34
CA ALA A 69 6.21 -9.22 4.45
C ALA A 69 5.61 -8.65 5.74
N GLU A 70 5.08 -7.43 5.71
CA GLU A 70 4.31 -6.88 6.83
C GLU A 70 3.01 -7.70 7.00
N PRO A 71 2.66 -8.12 8.23
CA PRO A 71 1.46 -8.91 8.47
C PRO A 71 0.21 -8.04 8.36
N LEU A 72 -0.77 -8.50 7.58
CA LEU A 72 -2.09 -7.90 7.44
C LEU A 72 -3.17 -8.83 7.95
N ASP A 73 -4.21 -8.26 8.52
CA ASP A 73 -5.44 -8.97 8.83
C ASP A 73 -6.51 -8.58 7.79
N MET A 74 -7.33 -9.55 7.39
CA MET A 74 -8.38 -9.40 6.38
C MET A 74 -9.72 -9.77 6.96
N TRP A 75 -10.73 -8.95 6.70
CA TRP A 75 -12.14 -9.22 7.00
C TRP A 75 -12.98 -9.05 5.75
N VAL A 76 -13.82 -10.05 5.45
CA VAL A 76 -14.79 -9.99 4.37
C VAL A 76 -16.18 -10.04 4.98
N TYR A 77 -16.95 -8.98 4.75
CA TYR A 77 -18.34 -8.86 5.18
C TYR A 77 -19.26 -8.98 3.98
N LEU A 78 -20.44 -9.55 4.20
CA LEU A 78 -21.51 -9.61 3.22
C LEU A 78 -22.70 -8.82 3.76
N SER A 79 -23.12 -7.79 3.03
CA SER A 79 -24.20 -6.90 3.47
C SER A 79 -25.03 -6.38 2.31
N GLU A 80 -26.28 -6.02 2.57
CA GLU A 80 -27.19 -5.44 1.57
C GLU A 80 -26.94 -3.93 1.36
N ASN A 81 -26.06 -3.33 2.17
CA ASN A 81 -25.74 -1.91 2.12
C ASN A 81 -24.49 -1.67 1.27
N GLU A 82 -24.52 -0.70 0.36
CA GLU A 82 -23.34 -0.36 -0.45
C GLU A 82 -22.18 0.19 0.40
N LYS A 83 -22.51 0.97 1.44
CA LYS A 83 -21.56 1.48 2.42
C LYS A 83 -21.66 0.66 3.70
N PHE A 84 -20.57 -0.01 4.05
CA PHE A 84 -20.50 -0.81 5.25
C PHE A 84 -20.06 0.04 6.45
N ASN A 85 -20.76 -0.11 7.57
CA ASN A 85 -20.53 0.66 8.80
C ASN A 85 -20.82 -0.14 10.10
N ASP A 86 -21.06 -1.44 9.96
CA ASP A 86 -21.52 -2.34 11.03
C ASP A 86 -20.47 -3.44 11.30
N PHE A 87 -19.27 -3.03 11.68
CA PHE A 87 -18.12 -3.91 11.92
C PHE A 87 -18.30 -4.84 13.14
N THR A 88 -19.27 -4.55 14.01
CA THR A 88 -19.62 -5.37 15.18
C THR A 88 -20.51 -6.56 14.85
N ASN A 89 -21.02 -6.65 13.63
CA ASN A 89 -21.97 -7.68 13.24
C ASN A 89 -21.27 -8.97 12.79
N GLU A 90 -21.17 -9.92 13.72
CA GLU A 90 -20.60 -11.24 13.46
C GLU A 90 -21.36 -12.03 12.39
N GLY A 91 -22.66 -11.77 12.20
CA GLY A 91 -23.47 -12.44 11.18
C GLY A 91 -23.17 -11.97 9.76
N ALA A 92 -22.67 -10.73 9.61
CA ALA A 92 -22.22 -10.20 8.33
C ALA A 92 -20.79 -10.64 7.99
N LEU A 93 -19.96 -10.93 8.99
CA LEU A 93 -18.59 -11.38 8.80
C LEU A 93 -18.57 -12.81 8.26
N ILE A 94 -18.20 -12.97 6.99
CA ILE A 94 -18.18 -14.28 6.35
C ILE A 94 -16.79 -14.91 6.37
N TRP A 95 -15.72 -14.12 6.39
CA TRP A 95 -14.36 -14.62 6.37
C TRP A 95 -13.42 -13.65 7.07
N HIS A 96 -12.62 -14.16 8.00
CA HIS A 96 -11.54 -13.44 8.67
C HIS A 96 -10.27 -14.27 8.58
N GLU A 97 -9.15 -13.64 8.23
CA GLU A 97 -7.83 -14.25 8.17
C GLU A 97 -6.81 -13.26 8.73
N ALA A 98 -6.00 -13.70 9.69
CA ALA A 98 -5.00 -12.86 10.36
C ALA A 98 -3.58 -13.20 9.91
N ASN A 99 -2.66 -12.25 10.07
CA ASN A 99 -1.22 -12.41 9.82
C ASN A 99 -0.87 -12.84 8.38
N ILE A 100 -1.59 -12.32 7.39
CA ILE A 100 -1.30 -12.52 5.97
C ILE A 100 -0.04 -11.72 5.61
N PRO A 101 1.04 -12.35 5.13
CA PRO A 101 2.25 -11.62 4.77
C PRO A 101 2.03 -10.83 3.47
N TYR A 102 2.08 -9.50 3.54
CA TYR A 102 1.89 -8.62 2.39
C TYR A 102 3.00 -8.79 1.35
N ALA A 103 2.62 -8.89 0.07
CA ALA A 103 3.56 -9.01 -1.06
C ALA A 103 4.55 -10.19 -0.96
N VAL A 104 4.13 -11.29 -0.34
CA VAL A 104 4.89 -12.55 -0.28
C VAL A 104 4.12 -13.65 -1.00
N TRP A 105 4.64 -14.06 -2.16
CA TRP A 105 4.08 -15.15 -2.95
C TRP A 105 4.72 -16.48 -2.56
N GLY A 106 3.88 -17.50 -2.34
CA GLY A 106 4.33 -18.83 -1.97
C GLY A 106 3.19 -19.86 -2.01
N PRO A 107 3.44 -21.13 -1.66
CA PRO A 107 2.40 -22.17 -1.66
C PRO A 107 1.19 -21.82 -0.78
N GLY A 108 1.42 -20.99 0.24
CA GLY A 108 0.42 -20.47 1.15
C GLY A 108 -0.05 -19.05 0.84
N SER A 109 0.09 -18.51 -0.37
CA SER A 109 -0.50 -17.18 -0.69
C SER A 109 -1.95 -17.28 -1.17
N SER A 110 -2.36 -18.43 -1.71
CA SER A 110 -3.75 -18.68 -2.13
C SER A 110 -4.56 -19.28 -0.99
N ARG A 111 -5.77 -18.75 -0.79
CA ARG A 111 -6.74 -19.23 0.18
C ARG A 111 -8.09 -19.35 -0.50
N PHE A 112 -8.87 -20.34 -0.08
CA PHE A 112 -10.22 -20.57 -0.60
C PHE A 112 -11.16 -20.72 0.58
N TYR A 113 -12.30 -20.03 0.50
CA TYR A 113 -13.37 -20.13 1.48
C TYR A 113 -14.69 -20.34 0.74
N SER A 114 -15.48 -21.31 1.20
CA SER A 114 -16.77 -21.63 0.61
C SER A 114 -17.85 -21.49 1.68
N LEU A 115 -18.91 -20.77 1.34
CA LEU A 115 -20.03 -20.47 2.21
C LEU A 115 -21.33 -20.80 1.48
N LYS A 116 -22.29 -21.33 2.23
CA LYS A 116 -23.69 -21.38 1.80
C LYS A 116 -24.41 -20.14 2.33
N TYR A 117 -24.70 -19.21 1.43
CA TYR A 117 -25.47 -18.01 1.74
C TYR A 117 -26.97 -18.28 1.62
N VAL A 118 -27.75 -17.81 2.60
CA VAL A 118 -29.21 -17.84 2.56
C VAL A 118 -29.71 -16.41 2.37
N PRO A 119 -30.25 -16.07 1.17
CA PRO A 119 -30.71 -14.72 0.90
C PRO A 119 -31.91 -14.32 1.77
N SER A 120 -31.92 -13.06 2.20
CA SER A 120 -33.07 -12.42 2.84
C SER A 120 -34.24 -12.28 1.85
N GLU A 121 -35.42 -11.95 2.37
CA GLU A 121 -36.58 -11.63 1.52
C GLU A 121 -36.31 -10.39 0.66
N ALA A 122 -35.57 -9.40 1.16
CA ALA A 122 -35.21 -8.22 0.39
C ALA A 122 -34.33 -8.58 -0.82
N VAL A 123 -33.29 -9.39 -0.64
CA VAL A 123 -32.43 -9.86 -1.75
C VAL A 123 -33.22 -10.69 -2.75
N LYS A 124 -34.14 -11.54 -2.29
CA LYS A 124 -35.03 -12.31 -3.19
C LYS A 124 -35.95 -11.40 -4.01
N ASN A 125 -36.35 -10.26 -3.45
CA ASN A 125 -37.19 -9.26 -4.10
C ASN A 125 -36.34 -8.20 -4.84
N ASN A 126 -35.32 -8.64 -5.59
CA ASN A 126 -34.40 -7.79 -6.34
C ASN A 126 -33.56 -6.81 -5.51
N GLY A 127 -33.27 -7.14 -4.25
CA GLY A 127 -32.32 -6.39 -3.43
C GLY A 127 -30.87 -6.57 -3.89
N SER A 128 -30.05 -5.56 -3.65
CA SER A 128 -28.61 -5.61 -3.91
C SER A 128 -27.88 -6.32 -2.77
N LEU A 129 -26.75 -6.93 -3.10
CA LEU A 129 -25.85 -7.51 -2.10
C LEU A 129 -24.40 -7.17 -2.43
N TYR A 130 -23.65 -6.82 -1.41
CA TYR A 130 -22.30 -6.32 -1.51
C TYR A 130 -21.34 -7.13 -0.63
N ALA A 131 -20.17 -7.43 -1.18
CA ALA A 131 -19.04 -7.97 -0.43
C ALA A 131 -18.07 -6.82 -0.11
N HIS A 132 -17.75 -6.65 1.16
CA HIS A 132 -16.84 -5.63 1.64
C HIS A 132 -15.59 -6.31 2.17
N ALA A 133 -14.47 -6.14 1.48
CA ALA A 133 -13.18 -6.63 1.93
C ALA A 133 -12.40 -5.50 2.57
N PHE A 134 -12.00 -5.67 3.83
CA PHE A 134 -11.15 -4.76 4.57
C PHE A 134 -9.83 -5.45 4.91
N PHE A 135 -8.75 -4.69 4.82
CA PHE A 135 -7.42 -5.08 5.23
C PHE A 135 -6.91 -4.05 6.22
N ALA A 136 -6.24 -4.51 7.26
CA ALA A 136 -5.50 -3.64 8.17
C ALA A 136 -4.15 -4.25 8.50
N ARG A 137 -3.19 -3.44 8.95
CA ARG A 137 -1.99 -3.96 9.64
C ARG A 137 -2.42 -4.87 10.77
N SER A 138 -1.75 -6.00 10.93
CA SER A 138 -2.15 -6.96 11.95
C SER A 138 -2.11 -6.33 13.34
N GLY A 139 -3.18 -6.53 14.10
CA GLY A 139 -3.39 -5.89 15.41
C GLY A 139 -4.04 -4.49 15.36
N TYR A 140 -4.37 -3.96 14.19
CA TYR A 140 -5.18 -2.74 14.07
C TYR A 140 -6.61 -3.07 13.63
N PRO A 141 -7.64 -2.39 14.19
CA PRO A 141 -9.02 -2.62 13.80
C PRO A 141 -9.33 -2.02 12.41
N PRO A 142 -10.23 -2.64 11.63
CA PRO A 142 -10.69 -2.08 10.36
C PRO A 142 -11.80 -1.02 10.52
N ASP A 143 -12.40 -0.89 11.71
CA ASP A 143 -13.52 0.01 11.99
C ASP A 143 -13.04 1.45 12.24
N PRO A 144 -13.44 2.44 11.42
CA PRO A 144 -13.11 3.84 11.66
C PRO A 144 -13.64 4.45 12.97
N LYS A 145 -14.60 3.79 13.63
CA LYS A 145 -15.16 4.23 14.93
C LYS A 145 -14.32 3.77 16.12
N ASP A 146 -13.42 2.81 15.92
CA ASP A 146 -12.58 2.27 16.98
C ASP A 146 -11.52 3.31 17.40
N PRO A 147 -11.30 3.56 18.70
CA PRO A 147 -10.26 4.49 19.16
C PRO A 147 -8.83 4.09 18.73
N GLU A 148 -8.57 2.81 18.45
CA GLU A 148 -7.28 2.30 17.99
C GLU A 148 -7.15 2.32 16.46
N TYR A 149 -8.19 2.74 15.74
CA TYR A 149 -8.17 2.84 14.28
C TYR A 149 -7.12 3.82 13.78
N GLN A 150 -6.31 3.36 12.83
CA GLN A 150 -5.35 4.20 12.13
C GLN A 150 -5.74 4.31 10.66
N PRO A 151 -6.06 5.52 10.15
CA PRO A 151 -6.49 5.72 8.76
C PRO A 151 -5.49 5.23 7.71
N TYR A 152 -4.21 5.19 8.05
CA TYR A 152 -3.13 4.74 7.16
C TYR A 152 -2.71 3.28 7.39
N ALA A 153 -3.31 2.60 8.37
CA ALA A 153 -3.07 1.19 8.62
C ALA A 153 -4.15 0.30 8.01
N ALA A 154 -5.30 0.86 7.61
CA ALA A 154 -6.44 0.13 7.10
C ALA A 154 -6.91 0.64 5.74
N PHE A 155 -7.39 -0.26 4.89
CA PHE A 155 -8.00 0.04 3.61
C PHE A 155 -9.04 -1.01 3.26
N GLY A 156 -9.98 -0.69 2.38
CA GLY A 156 -11.00 -1.65 1.99
C GLY A 156 -11.66 -1.32 0.66
N ARG A 157 -12.38 -2.30 0.12
CA ARG A 157 -13.11 -2.18 -1.13
C ARG A 157 -14.44 -2.91 -1.06
N THR A 158 -15.47 -2.25 -1.56
CA THR A 158 -16.80 -2.84 -1.78
C THR A 158 -16.90 -3.38 -3.20
N HIS A 159 -17.52 -4.55 -3.35
CA HIS A 159 -17.85 -5.15 -4.64
C HIS A 159 -19.32 -5.59 -4.66
N SER A 160 -20.06 -5.27 -5.72
CA SER A 160 -21.43 -5.74 -5.91
C SER A 160 -21.44 -7.21 -6.33
N VAL A 161 -22.07 -8.07 -5.54
CA VAL A 161 -22.21 -9.51 -5.82
C VAL A 161 -23.35 -9.76 -6.81
N VAL A 162 -24.39 -8.95 -6.72
CA VAL A 162 -25.53 -8.95 -7.64
C VAL A 162 -25.23 -8.00 -8.80
N THR A 163 -25.50 -8.44 -10.03
CA THR A 163 -25.41 -7.63 -11.24
C THR A 163 -26.70 -7.75 -12.02
N TYR A 164 -27.30 -6.63 -12.39
CA TYR A 164 -28.49 -6.63 -13.24
C TYR A 164 -28.05 -6.64 -14.69
N LEU A 165 -28.55 -7.59 -15.47
CA LEU A 165 -28.33 -7.65 -16.92
C LEU A 165 -29.65 -7.85 -17.65
N PRO A 166 -29.75 -7.42 -18.91
CA PRO A 166 -30.87 -7.77 -19.77
C PRO A 166 -31.08 -9.28 -19.80
N LYS A 167 -32.35 -9.70 -19.75
CA LYS A 167 -32.72 -11.10 -19.91
C LYS A 167 -32.19 -11.61 -21.25
N SER A 168 -31.43 -12.72 -21.23
CA SER A 168 -30.94 -13.31 -22.46
C SER A 168 -32.12 -13.78 -23.30
N LYS A 169 -32.30 -13.19 -24.48
CA LYS A 169 -33.26 -13.72 -25.46
C LYS A 169 -32.77 -15.09 -25.87
N ALA A 170 -33.63 -16.11 -25.82
CA ALA A 170 -33.29 -17.43 -26.31
C ALA A 170 -32.90 -17.29 -27.79
N ASP A 171 -31.61 -17.41 -28.08
CA ASP A 171 -31.07 -17.24 -29.42
C ASP A 171 -31.58 -18.45 -30.23
N LYS A 172 -32.74 -18.30 -30.88
CA LYS A 172 -33.35 -19.32 -31.76
C LYS A 172 -32.50 -19.45 -33.04
N ARG A 173 -31.20 -19.70 -32.90
CA ARG A 173 -30.32 -20.04 -34.01
C ARG A 173 -30.55 -21.51 -34.31
N LYS A 174 -31.31 -21.76 -35.37
CA LYS A 174 -31.47 -23.08 -35.98
C LYS A 174 -30.07 -23.60 -36.34
N SER A 175 -29.65 -24.70 -35.73
CA SER A 175 -28.40 -25.38 -36.10
C SER A 175 -28.47 -25.74 -37.60
N LEU A 176 -27.60 -25.15 -38.41
CA LEU A 176 -27.52 -25.41 -39.86
C LEU A 176 -26.70 -26.66 -40.18
N LEU A 177 -26.12 -27.31 -39.18
CA LEU A 177 -25.45 -28.60 -39.29
C LEU A 177 -26.50 -29.71 -39.14
N GLY A 178 -27.38 -29.82 -40.13
CA GLY A 178 -28.30 -30.94 -40.24
C GLY A 178 -27.51 -32.20 -40.62
N ASN A 179 -27.34 -33.12 -39.67
CA ASN A 179 -26.83 -34.45 -39.95
C ASN A 179 -27.79 -35.16 -40.92
N SER A 180 -27.40 -35.24 -42.20
CA SER A 180 -28.00 -36.19 -43.12
C SER A 180 -27.50 -37.59 -42.74
N LYS A 181 -28.29 -38.33 -41.95
CA LYS A 181 -28.56 -39.78 -42.07
C LYS A 181 -29.11 -40.34 -40.76
N GLY A 182 -30.40 -40.69 -40.79
CA GLY A 182 -30.91 -41.99 -40.34
C GLY A 182 -31.11 -42.21 -38.83
N SER A 183 -32.24 -42.86 -38.54
CA SER A 183 -32.60 -43.64 -37.33
C SER A 183 -32.96 -42.89 -36.04
N GLU A 184 -34.28 -42.88 -35.81
CA GLU A 184 -35.05 -43.15 -34.58
C GLU A 184 -34.40 -43.12 -33.18
N GLU A 185 -35.20 -42.54 -32.27
CA GLU A 185 -35.27 -42.74 -30.81
C GLU A 185 -34.09 -42.24 -29.95
N VAL A 186 -34.26 -41.15 -29.21
CA VAL A 186 -34.95 -41.08 -27.90
C VAL A 186 -34.91 -39.62 -27.44
N GLU A 187 -36.07 -39.00 -27.30
CA GLU A 187 -36.22 -37.74 -26.60
C GLU A 187 -35.98 -37.94 -25.10
N VAL A 188 -34.97 -37.27 -24.55
CA VAL A 188 -34.90 -36.99 -23.11
C VAL A 188 -35.04 -35.48 -22.97
N PRO A 189 -36.14 -34.96 -22.40
CA PRO A 189 -36.28 -33.53 -22.17
C PRO A 189 -35.35 -33.11 -21.02
N PRO A 190 -34.59 -32.01 -21.12
CA PRO A 190 -34.13 -31.35 -19.92
C PRO A 190 -35.36 -30.70 -19.27
N GLU A 191 -35.66 -31.08 -18.02
CA GLU A 191 -36.52 -30.29 -17.14
C GLU A 191 -36.01 -28.86 -17.10
N VAL A 192 -36.64 -27.99 -17.87
CA VAL A 192 -36.51 -26.54 -17.77
C VAL A 192 -37.89 -26.06 -17.37
N ASN A 193 -37.98 -25.60 -16.13
CA ASN A 193 -39.17 -25.08 -15.47
C ASN A 193 -40.09 -24.35 -16.45
N GLU A 194 -41.33 -24.84 -16.52
CA GLU A 194 -42.47 -24.20 -17.16
C GLU A 194 -42.77 -22.88 -16.43
N GLU A 195 -42.31 -21.77 -16.99
CA GLU A 195 -42.97 -20.49 -16.80
C GLU A 195 -43.34 -19.96 -18.18
N THR A 196 -44.58 -20.28 -18.57
CA THR A 196 -45.44 -19.58 -19.56
C THR A 196 -44.70 -18.90 -20.72
N GLN A 197 -44.61 -19.61 -21.84
CA GLN A 197 -44.45 -19.00 -23.16
C GLN A 197 -45.64 -18.08 -23.43
N ASP A 198 -45.42 -16.77 -23.37
CA ASP A 198 -46.27 -15.82 -24.08
C ASP A 198 -45.60 -15.49 -25.42
N ASP A 199 -46.16 -16.04 -26.49
CA ASP A 199 -45.86 -15.74 -27.89
C ASP A 199 -46.45 -14.36 -28.27
N SER A 200 -46.01 -13.30 -27.60
CA SER A 200 -46.33 -11.93 -27.99
C SER A 200 -45.05 -11.21 -28.43
N LYS A 201 -45.17 -10.51 -29.55
CA LYS A 201 -44.09 -9.81 -30.25
C LYS A 201 -43.19 -9.05 -29.27
N ASP A 202 -41.92 -9.43 -29.23
CA ASP A 202 -40.85 -8.86 -28.40
C ASP A 202 -40.46 -7.45 -28.87
N ASP A 203 -41.42 -6.51 -28.75
CA ASP A 203 -41.29 -5.06 -28.89
C ASP A 203 -41.62 -4.37 -27.55
N GLY A 204 -41.36 -5.08 -26.44
CA GLY A 204 -41.51 -4.61 -25.08
C GLY A 204 -40.21 -3.99 -24.53
N PRO A 205 -40.27 -3.21 -23.44
CA PRO A 205 -39.09 -2.71 -22.76
C PRO A 205 -38.18 -3.86 -22.32
N THR A 206 -36.86 -3.72 -22.50
CA THR A 206 -35.87 -4.72 -22.07
C THR A 206 -36.06 -5.09 -20.60
N GLU A 207 -36.47 -6.33 -20.34
CA GLU A 207 -36.59 -6.88 -18.99
C GLU A 207 -35.18 -7.10 -18.40
N TRP A 208 -34.94 -6.57 -17.19
CA TRP A 208 -33.68 -6.73 -16.47
C TRP A 208 -33.84 -7.79 -15.39
N VAL A 209 -32.88 -8.70 -15.31
CA VAL A 209 -32.86 -9.80 -14.33
C VAL A 209 -31.61 -9.68 -13.47
N SER A 210 -31.74 -9.98 -12.18
CA SER A 210 -30.61 -10.05 -11.25
C SER A 210 -29.82 -11.34 -11.47
N PHE A 211 -28.55 -11.20 -11.83
CA PHE A 211 -27.59 -12.29 -11.89
C PHE A 211 -26.70 -12.28 -10.66
N TRP A 212 -26.33 -13.48 -10.20
CA TRP A 212 -25.43 -13.68 -9.08
C TRP A 212 -24.08 -14.20 -9.55
N LYS A 213 -22.97 -13.62 -9.05
CA LYS A 213 -21.62 -14.17 -9.24
C LYS A 213 -21.25 -15.07 -8.06
N PRO A 214 -21.16 -16.40 -8.22
CA PRO A 214 -20.94 -17.33 -7.11
C PRO A 214 -19.52 -17.25 -6.55
N ASN A 215 -18.57 -16.72 -7.33
CA ASN A 215 -17.16 -16.67 -6.98
C ASN A 215 -16.69 -15.22 -6.89
N ILE A 216 -15.98 -14.91 -5.81
CA ILE A 216 -15.32 -13.62 -5.59
C ILE A 216 -13.83 -13.92 -5.40
N THR A 217 -12.98 -13.19 -6.12
CA THR A 217 -11.53 -13.27 -5.99
C THR A 217 -11.00 -11.95 -5.47
N ILE A 218 -10.27 -12.01 -4.35
CA ILE A 218 -9.61 -10.85 -3.75
C ILE A 218 -8.12 -11.00 -4.00
N ASN A 219 -7.52 -10.02 -4.69
CA ASN A 219 -6.09 -9.97 -4.94
C ASN A 219 -5.52 -8.69 -4.35
N LEU A 220 -4.45 -8.83 -3.55
CA LEU A 220 -3.60 -7.72 -3.18
C LEU A 220 -2.60 -7.49 -4.31
N VAL A 221 -2.63 -6.28 -4.88
CA VAL A 221 -1.69 -5.85 -5.90
C VAL A 221 -0.63 -5.00 -5.22
N ASP A 222 0.63 -5.34 -5.44
CA ASP A 222 1.77 -4.60 -4.93
C ASP A 222 2.63 -4.06 -6.08
N ASP A 223 3.23 -2.89 -5.85
CA ASP A 223 4.22 -2.30 -6.76
C ASP A 223 5.32 -1.65 -5.92
N PHE A 224 6.49 -2.29 -5.86
CA PHE A 224 7.68 -1.77 -5.17
C PHE A 224 8.68 -1.15 -6.16
N THR A 225 8.24 -0.78 -7.37
CA THR A 225 9.10 -0.11 -8.35
C THR A 225 9.44 1.29 -7.84
N GLY A 226 10.73 1.57 -7.65
CA GLY A 226 11.20 2.90 -7.31
C GLY A 226 11.12 3.82 -8.53
N TYR A 227 10.17 4.76 -8.53
CA TYR A 227 10.10 5.82 -9.52
C TYR A 227 11.01 6.97 -9.08
N ILE A 228 12.09 7.19 -9.84
CA ILE A 228 13.05 8.30 -9.67
C ILE A 228 12.52 9.53 -10.40
#